data_AF-A0A2E4XLU0-F1
#
_entry.id   AF-A0A2E4XLU0-F1
#
_cell.length_a   1.000
_cell.length_b   1.000
_cell.length_c   1.000
_cell.angle_alpha   90.00
_cell.angle_beta   90.00
_cell.angle_gamma   90.00
#
_symmetry.space_group_name_H-M   'P 1'
#
loop_
_entity.id
_entity.type
_entity.pdbx_description
1 polymer ?
#
loop_
_entity_poly.entity_id
_entity_poly.type
_entity_poly.pdbx_seq_one_letter_code
_entity_poly.pdbx_strand_id
1 'polypeptide(L)'
;MKIGVAPGRFATAIHTALSQRANVEADILSNETDSTHFTFVIAVDDEPVPSRAPVRRYITHHLVQTTPWTVVAARHLLPGAAARGTTTPTMAPLPVSTPPLTTPPQPGVAILDRQNHKALEAALEDASIHVLAIDDPNVGILIDPYSSNGFAEPLRDAMSQEKVVIAMQSNEAAKDTILHDTNGYLLNKPSDIRAAVEMLVTDNNERARLAFEARKSVTTANWQRVVRALLLNTRTGTPTLEQFSNLPAHKRWSKRLGHAHLWRSAEYDNGSITLEDRTLNLHDLGPLRKTNLERSVPKRDR
;
A
#
# COMPACT_ATOMS: atom_id res chain seq x y z
N MET A 1 29.86 6.09 4.49
CA MET A 1 28.71 7.03 4.37
C MET A 1 27.81 6.73 5.54
N LYS A 2 27.59 7.72 6.41
CA LYS A 2 26.77 7.55 7.62
C LYS A 2 25.48 8.33 7.46
N ILE A 3 24.33 7.69 7.67
CA ILE A 3 23.00 8.28 7.46
C ILE A 3 22.26 8.43 8.78
N GLY A 4 21.73 9.62 9.04
CA GLY A 4 20.82 9.84 10.16
C GLY A 4 19.40 9.44 9.78
N VAL A 5 18.65 8.83 10.69
CA VAL A 5 17.21 8.57 10.53
C VAL A 5 16.47 9.41 11.56
N ALA A 6 15.58 10.29 11.09
CA ALA A 6 14.76 11.12 11.97
C ALA A 6 13.90 10.24 12.89
N PRO A 7 13.65 10.69 14.14
CA PRO A 7 12.76 9.97 15.02
C PRO A 7 11.32 10.08 14.51
N GLY A 8 10.62 8.95 14.46
CA GLY A 8 9.23 8.90 14.03
C GLY A 8 8.72 7.48 13.79
N ARG A 9 7.48 7.37 13.33
CA ARG A 9 6.74 6.10 13.23
C ARG A 9 7.49 5.03 12.43
N PHE A 10 8.26 5.46 11.42
CA PHE A 10 8.93 4.55 10.49
C PHE A 10 10.44 4.43 10.71
N ALA A 11 11.00 5.09 11.72
CA ALA A 11 12.45 5.16 11.95
C ALA A 11 13.11 3.77 12.01
N THR A 12 12.55 2.85 12.80
CA THR A 12 13.06 1.47 12.93
C THR A 12 13.04 0.71 11.60
N ALA A 13 11.98 0.87 10.81
CA ALA A 13 11.85 0.17 9.53
C ALA A 13 12.84 0.70 8.48
N ILE A 14 13.05 2.03 8.45
CA ILE A 14 14.05 2.70 7.61
C ILE A 14 15.47 2.27 8.01
N HIS A 15 15.79 2.35 9.31
CA HIS A 15 17.08 1.94 9.86
C HIS A 15 17.41 0.47 9.53
N THR A 16 16.42 -0.42 9.70
CA THR A 16 16.56 -1.84 9.36
C THR A 16 16.82 -2.03 7.86
N ALA A 17 16.10 -1.31 7.00
CA ALA A 17 16.27 -1.40 5.55
C ALA A 17 17.64 -0.88 5.07
N LEU A 18 18.18 0.16 5.72
CA LEU A 18 19.53 0.67 5.49
C LEU A 18 20.59 -0.34 5.90
N SER A 19 20.50 -0.85 7.14
CA SER A 19 21.52 -1.71 7.74
C SER A 19 21.58 -3.09 7.08
N GLN A 20 20.43 -3.76 6.91
CA GLN A 20 20.41 -5.17 6.48
C GLN A 20 20.65 -5.38 4.98
N ARG A 21 20.24 -4.44 4.13
CA ARG A 21 20.21 -4.67 2.67
C ARG A 21 21.04 -3.69 1.86
N ALA A 22 21.22 -2.47 2.35
CA ALA A 22 22.09 -1.50 1.71
C ALA A 22 23.53 -1.52 2.28
N ASN A 23 23.75 -2.22 3.41
CA ASN A 23 25.02 -2.24 4.16
C ASN A 23 25.54 -0.81 4.42
N VAL A 24 24.63 0.09 4.77
CA VAL A 24 24.92 1.49 5.06
C VAL A 24 24.89 1.69 6.57
N GLU A 25 25.94 2.31 7.10
CA GLU A 25 25.97 2.74 8.50
C GLU A 25 24.90 3.80 8.74
N ALA A 26 23.99 3.55 9.68
CA ALA A 26 22.88 4.44 9.97
C ALA A 26 22.59 4.47 11.47
N ASP A 27 22.21 5.63 11.99
CA ASP A 27 21.77 5.80 13.38
C ASP A 27 20.41 6.49 13.42
N ILE A 28 19.54 6.06 14.34
CA ILE A 28 18.32 6.79 14.65
C ILE A 28 18.70 7.97 15.55
N LEU A 29 18.32 9.19 15.13
CA LEU A 29 18.70 10.41 15.81
C LEU A 29 17.86 10.63 17.08
N SER A 30 18.50 11.18 18.12
CA SER A 30 17.81 11.84 19.22
C SER A 30 17.70 13.35 18.96
N ASN A 31 16.79 14.03 19.67
CA ASN A 31 16.49 15.45 19.48
C ASN A 31 17.71 16.40 19.64
N GLU A 32 18.82 15.91 20.21
CA GLU A 32 20.03 16.69 20.52
C GLU A 32 21.26 16.27 19.67
N THR A 33 21.07 15.45 18.64
CA THR A 33 22.18 14.88 17.88
C THR A 33 22.84 15.91 16.97
N ASP A 34 24.17 16.07 17.07
CA ASP A 34 24.95 16.85 16.11
C ASP A 34 24.89 16.20 14.71
N SER A 35 24.36 16.94 13.74
CA SER A 35 24.18 16.46 12.38
C SER A 35 25.44 16.46 11.52
N THR A 36 26.54 17.06 12.00
CA THR A 36 27.79 17.21 11.25
C THR A 36 28.44 15.87 10.88
N HIS A 37 28.14 14.80 11.62
CA HIS A 37 28.68 13.46 11.37
C HIS A 37 27.90 12.66 10.31
N PHE A 38 26.76 13.16 9.84
CA PHE A 38 25.91 12.47 8.86
C PHE A 38 26.04 13.07 7.48
N THR A 39 26.10 12.21 6.46
CA THR A 39 26.10 12.65 5.06
C THR A 39 24.78 13.32 4.69
N PHE A 40 23.67 12.78 5.20
CA PHE A 40 22.34 13.38 5.19
C PHE A 40 21.44 12.65 6.19
N VAL A 41 20.27 13.24 6.45
CA VAL A 41 19.22 12.68 7.30
C VAL A 41 18.04 12.25 6.46
N ILE A 42 17.54 11.03 6.67
CA ILE A 42 16.27 10.57 6.12
C ILE A 42 15.16 10.91 7.11
N ALA A 43 14.09 11.51 6.62
CA ALA A 43 12.89 11.80 7.40
C ALA A 43 11.63 11.46 6.60
N VAL A 44 10.54 11.17 7.29
CA VAL A 44 9.22 10.98 6.69
C VAL A 44 8.35 12.19 7.00
N ASP A 45 7.64 12.70 6.00
CA ASP A 45 6.71 13.83 6.15
C ASP A 45 7.33 15.02 6.92
N ASP A 46 6.68 15.45 8.00
CA ASP A 46 7.06 16.56 8.87
C ASP A 46 7.89 16.13 10.10
N GLU A 47 8.50 14.93 10.07
CA GLU A 47 9.37 14.47 11.16
C GLU A 47 10.51 15.47 11.42
N PRO A 48 10.82 15.73 12.71
CA PRO A 48 11.81 16.72 13.11
C PRO A 48 13.23 16.29 12.72
N VAL A 49 14.03 17.25 12.26
CA VAL A 49 15.41 17.02 11.81
C VAL A 49 16.33 18.08 12.40
N PRO A 50 17.61 17.75 12.64
CA PRO A 50 18.58 18.74 13.08
C PRO A 50 18.69 19.92 12.10
N SER A 51 18.90 21.11 12.66
CA SER A 51 19.09 22.33 11.86
C SER A 51 20.33 22.20 10.98
N ARG A 52 20.21 22.63 9.71
CA ARG A 52 21.29 22.66 8.69
C ARG A 52 21.75 21.29 8.16
N ALA A 53 21.17 20.18 8.61
CA ALA A 53 21.43 18.88 8.01
C ALA A 53 20.91 18.84 6.55
N PRO A 54 21.63 18.24 5.59
CA PRO A 54 21.04 17.85 4.32
C PRO A 54 19.95 16.79 4.59
N VAL A 55 18.73 17.00 4.12
CA VAL A 55 17.59 16.11 4.41
C VAL A 55 17.05 15.47 3.15
N ARG A 56 16.76 14.16 3.21
CA ARG A 56 16.02 13.40 2.20
C ARG A 56 14.66 12.97 2.77
N ARG A 57 13.57 13.40 2.15
CA ARG A 57 12.22 13.20 2.69
C ARG A 57 11.42 12.18 1.90
N TYR A 58 10.83 11.24 2.62
CA TYR A 58 9.77 10.41 2.10
C TYR A 58 8.41 11.04 2.41
N ILE A 59 7.66 11.46 1.38
CA ILE A 59 6.37 12.12 1.55
C ILE A 59 5.25 11.10 1.33
N THR A 60 4.38 10.94 2.31
CA THR A 60 3.31 9.93 2.33
C THR A 60 1.92 10.53 2.11
N HIS A 61 1.73 11.83 2.39
CA HIS A 61 0.44 12.52 2.22
C HIS A 61 0.57 13.96 1.71
N HIS A 62 -0.53 14.52 1.23
CA HIS A 62 -0.55 15.84 0.58
C HIS A 62 -0.50 17.02 1.55
N LEU A 63 -0.81 16.81 2.84
CA LEU A 63 -0.84 17.86 3.87
C LEU A 63 0.53 18.25 4.46
N VAL A 64 1.63 17.65 4.01
CA VAL A 64 2.98 17.92 4.55
C VAL A 64 3.37 19.39 4.40
N GLN A 65 3.84 20.00 5.48
CA GLN A 65 4.14 21.44 5.53
C GLN A 65 5.62 21.77 5.33
N THR A 66 6.52 20.86 5.67
CA THR A 66 7.96 21.08 5.65
C THR A 66 8.45 21.51 4.27
N THR A 67 9.50 22.34 4.22
CA THR A 67 10.23 22.69 3.00
C THR A 67 11.75 22.69 3.26
N PRO A 68 12.60 22.35 2.26
CA PRO A 68 12.25 21.78 0.96
C PRO A 68 11.78 20.32 1.05
N TRP A 69 10.99 19.86 0.07
CA TRP A 69 10.68 18.44 -0.07
C TRP A 69 11.82 17.77 -0.85
N THR A 70 12.43 16.71 -0.35
CA THR A 70 13.55 16.04 -1.06
C THR A 70 13.11 14.62 -1.43
N VAL A 71 12.39 14.49 -2.54
CA VAL A 71 11.14 13.71 -2.55
C VAL A 71 11.24 12.33 -3.15
N VAL A 72 11.30 11.33 -2.27
CA VAL A 72 10.67 10.07 -2.60
C VAL A 72 9.20 10.18 -2.17
N ALA A 73 8.24 9.86 -3.04
CA ALA A 73 6.82 9.91 -2.67
C ALA A 73 5.97 9.00 -3.53
N ALA A 74 4.70 8.87 -3.17
CA ALA A 74 3.68 8.28 -4.04
C ALA A 74 3.49 9.11 -5.32
N ARG A 75 3.00 8.51 -6.42
CA ARG A 75 2.94 9.16 -7.75
C ARG A 75 2.10 10.44 -7.71
N HIS A 76 0.99 10.39 -7.00
CA HIS A 76 0.05 11.50 -6.88
C HIS A 76 0.64 12.72 -6.16
N LEU A 77 1.76 12.56 -5.45
CA LEU A 77 2.44 13.64 -4.72
C LEU A 77 3.60 14.26 -5.51
N LEU A 78 4.02 13.64 -6.63
CA LEU A 78 5.11 14.16 -7.46
C LEU A 78 4.82 15.56 -8.04
N PRO A 79 3.59 15.89 -8.49
CA PRO A 79 3.29 17.25 -8.94
C PRO A 79 3.46 18.30 -7.83
N GLY A 80 3.01 18.00 -6.61
CA GLY A 80 3.17 18.88 -5.45
C GLY A 80 4.64 19.08 -5.08
N ALA A 81 5.45 18.02 -5.18
CA ALA A 81 6.90 18.09 -4.97
C ALA A 81 7.61 18.99 -5.97
N ALA A 82 7.26 18.87 -7.26
CA ALA A 82 7.82 19.70 -8.32
C ALA A 82 7.43 21.18 -8.13
N ALA A 83 6.16 21.45 -7.80
CA ALA A 83 5.68 22.80 -7.53
C ALA A 83 6.41 23.49 -6.35
N ARG A 84 6.91 22.70 -5.39
CA ARG A 84 7.70 23.17 -4.24
C ARG A 84 9.22 23.21 -4.50
N GLY A 85 9.66 23.11 -5.76
CA GLY A 85 11.05 23.29 -6.16
C GLY A 85 11.90 22.02 -6.24
N THR A 86 11.29 20.82 -6.14
CA THR A 86 12.02 19.56 -6.34
C THR A 86 12.26 19.33 -7.83
N THR A 87 13.52 19.37 -8.29
CA THR A 87 13.85 19.26 -9.72
C THR A 87 13.49 17.89 -10.32
N THR A 88 13.68 16.80 -9.57
CA THR A 88 13.45 15.42 -10.05
C THR A 88 12.85 14.55 -8.94
N PRO A 89 11.56 14.70 -8.61
CA PRO A 89 10.93 13.88 -7.58
C PRO A 89 10.89 12.41 -8.02
N THR A 90 11.17 11.51 -7.08
CA THR A 90 11.25 10.05 -7.32
C THR A 90 10.04 9.37 -6.71
N MET A 91 9.53 8.33 -7.39
CA MET A 91 8.37 7.59 -6.89
C MET A 91 8.77 6.37 -6.05
N ALA A 92 8.17 6.21 -4.87
CA ALA A 92 8.10 4.93 -4.18
C ALA A 92 6.74 4.78 -3.45
N PRO A 93 6.05 3.64 -3.61
CA PRO A 93 4.76 3.41 -2.97
C PRO A 93 4.93 3.25 -1.46
N LEU A 94 3.90 3.66 -0.69
CA LEU A 94 3.86 3.52 0.76
C LEU A 94 4.01 2.06 1.17
N PRO A 95 5.08 1.69 1.89
CA PRO A 95 5.19 0.37 2.47
C PRO A 95 4.06 0.12 3.45
N VAL A 96 3.46 -1.05 3.38
CA VAL A 96 2.53 -1.53 4.40
C VAL A 96 3.27 -2.50 5.30
N SER A 97 2.99 -2.45 6.60
CA SER A 97 3.40 -3.51 7.51
C SER A 97 2.76 -4.82 7.05
N THR A 98 3.46 -5.95 7.15
CA THR A 98 2.87 -7.25 6.79
C THR A 98 1.82 -7.57 7.87
N PRO A 99 0.52 -7.60 7.54
CA PRO A 99 -0.49 -7.86 8.56
C PRO A 99 -0.52 -9.35 8.92
N PRO A 100 -1.04 -9.70 10.12
CA PRO A 100 -1.26 -11.09 10.53
C PRO A 100 -2.27 -11.80 9.62
N LEU A 101 -2.36 -13.13 9.76
CA LEU A 101 -3.31 -13.97 9.02
C LEU A 101 -4.73 -13.38 9.03
N THR A 102 -5.30 -13.21 7.84
CA THR A 102 -6.61 -12.59 7.62
C THR A 102 -7.72 -13.63 7.65
N THR A 103 -8.74 -13.38 8.47
CA THR A 103 -10.04 -14.06 8.41
C THR A 103 -10.73 -13.83 7.06
N PRO A 104 -11.59 -14.76 6.57
CA PRO A 104 -12.46 -14.62 5.40
C PRO A 104 -12.88 -13.18 5.07
N PRO A 105 -12.79 -12.68 3.80
CA PRO A 105 -13.20 -11.32 3.49
C PRO A 105 -14.67 -11.18 3.82
N GLN A 106 -14.93 -10.40 4.85
CA GLN A 106 -16.24 -10.27 5.45
C GLN A 106 -17.11 -9.34 4.58
N PRO A 107 -18.44 -9.51 4.58
CA PRO A 107 -19.32 -8.65 3.79
C PRO A 107 -19.51 -7.25 4.40
N GLY A 108 -19.07 -7.02 5.64
CA GLY A 108 -19.28 -5.75 6.32
C GLY A 108 -18.56 -4.59 5.63
N VAL A 109 -19.15 -3.41 5.76
CA VAL A 109 -18.79 -2.21 5.02
C VAL A 109 -18.37 -1.12 5.99
N ALA A 110 -17.29 -0.41 5.67
CA ALA A 110 -16.88 0.81 6.36
C ALA A 110 -16.71 1.97 5.37
N ILE A 111 -16.96 3.19 5.84
CA ILE A 111 -16.72 4.42 5.09
C ILE A 111 -15.56 5.15 5.76
N LEU A 112 -14.54 5.48 4.96
CA LEU A 112 -13.44 6.33 5.40
C LEU A 112 -13.98 7.73 5.75
N ASP A 113 -13.63 8.23 6.93
CA ASP A 113 -14.15 9.50 7.43
C ASP A 113 -15.69 9.57 7.39
N ARG A 114 -16.33 8.53 7.93
CA ARG A 114 -17.79 8.35 8.00
C ARG A 114 -18.53 9.61 8.47
N GLN A 115 -17.94 10.38 9.38
CA GLN A 115 -18.57 11.58 9.96
C GLN A 115 -18.87 12.64 8.89
N ASN A 116 -18.02 12.76 7.87
CA ASN A 116 -18.19 13.73 6.79
C ASN A 116 -18.99 13.19 5.59
N HIS A 117 -19.45 11.93 5.65
CA HIS A 117 -20.12 11.25 4.52
C HIS A 117 -21.48 10.64 4.90
N LYS A 118 -22.25 11.34 5.74
CA LYS A 118 -23.57 10.88 6.25
C LYS A 118 -24.62 10.57 5.19
N ALA A 119 -24.61 11.29 4.07
CA ALA A 119 -25.54 11.02 2.97
C ALA A 119 -25.28 9.65 2.32
N LEU A 120 -24.02 9.23 2.22
CA LEU A 120 -23.65 7.92 1.71
C LEU A 120 -24.02 6.82 2.71
N GLU A 121 -23.77 7.06 4.00
CA GLU A 121 -24.18 6.16 5.07
C GLU A 121 -25.69 5.88 5.02
N ALA A 122 -26.52 6.92 4.96
CA ALA A 122 -27.98 6.78 4.83
C ALA A 122 -28.39 5.99 3.58
N ALA A 123 -27.75 6.26 2.43
CA ALA A 123 -28.04 5.56 1.18
C ALA A 123 -27.71 4.05 1.22
N LEU A 124 -26.70 3.65 2.03
CA LEU A 124 -26.37 2.25 2.28
C LEU A 124 -27.33 1.61 3.30
N GLU A 125 -27.72 2.34 4.34
CA GLU A 125 -28.70 1.88 5.32
C GLU A 125 -30.08 1.64 4.68
N ASP A 126 -30.51 2.51 3.76
CA ASP A 126 -31.72 2.32 2.95
C ASP A 126 -31.66 1.04 2.09
N ALA A 127 -30.45 0.56 1.77
CA ALA A 127 -30.21 -0.71 1.09
C ALA A 127 -30.06 -1.89 2.06
N SER A 128 -30.35 -1.72 3.35
CA SER A 128 -30.12 -2.71 4.41
C SER A 128 -28.64 -3.11 4.57
N ILE A 129 -27.70 -2.23 4.21
CA ILE A 129 -26.27 -2.42 4.38
C ILE A 129 -25.81 -1.59 5.59
N HIS A 130 -25.49 -2.26 6.70
CA HIS A 130 -25.01 -1.59 7.90
C HIS A 130 -23.54 -1.19 7.78
N VAL A 131 -23.26 0.09 8.07
CA VAL A 131 -21.90 0.64 8.09
C VAL A 131 -21.27 0.43 9.47
N LEU A 132 -20.19 -0.35 9.51
CA LEU A 132 -19.44 -0.69 10.71
C LEU A 132 -18.31 0.32 10.99
N ALA A 133 -17.68 0.20 12.16
CA ALA A 133 -16.44 0.90 12.45
C ALA A 133 -15.30 0.37 11.55
N ILE A 134 -14.35 1.22 11.14
CA ILE A 134 -13.33 0.86 10.15
C ILE A 134 -12.39 -0.27 10.61
N ASP A 135 -12.21 -0.38 11.92
CA ASP A 135 -11.41 -1.36 12.64
C ASP A 135 -12.20 -2.62 13.04
N ASP A 136 -13.51 -2.66 12.76
CA ASP A 136 -14.33 -3.84 13.03
C ASP A 136 -13.82 -5.04 12.19
N PRO A 137 -13.61 -6.22 12.82
CA PRO A 137 -13.10 -7.41 12.13
C PRO A 137 -14.05 -7.93 11.03
N ASN A 138 -15.33 -7.54 11.07
CA ASN A 138 -16.33 -7.90 10.08
C ASN A 138 -16.32 -6.99 8.84
N VAL A 139 -15.43 -6.00 8.78
CA VAL A 139 -15.27 -5.15 7.59
C VAL A 139 -14.37 -5.83 6.57
N GLY A 140 -14.92 -6.20 5.42
CA GLY A 140 -14.15 -6.62 4.25
C GLY A 140 -14.29 -5.67 3.05
N ILE A 141 -15.08 -4.59 3.16
CA ILE A 141 -15.22 -3.56 2.12
C ILE A 141 -14.98 -2.19 2.76
N LEU A 142 -13.98 -1.46 2.26
CA LEU A 142 -13.71 -0.07 2.64
C LEU A 142 -14.10 0.86 1.49
N ILE A 143 -14.86 1.92 1.80
CA ILE A 143 -15.24 2.96 0.84
C ILE A 143 -14.45 4.24 1.14
N ASP A 144 -13.77 4.77 0.12
CA ASP A 144 -13.18 6.11 0.10
C ASP A 144 -14.00 7.03 -0.82
N PRO A 145 -14.96 7.77 -0.27
CA PRO A 145 -15.84 8.64 -1.03
C PRO A 145 -15.23 9.99 -1.40
N TYR A 146 -14.00 10.31 -0.98
CA TYR A 146 -13.40 11.60 -1.29
C TYR A 146 -13.29 11.79 -2.80
N SER A 147 -13.85 12.88 -3.31
CA SER A 147 -13.81 13.23 -4.73
C SER A 147 -12.56 14.06 -5.11
N SER A 148 -11.66 14.29 -4.17
CA SER A 148 -10.44 15.10 -4.32
C SER A 148 -9.22 14.36 -3.77
N ASN A 149 -8.17 15.08 -3.34
CA ASN A 149 -6.97 14.46 -2.78
C ASN A 149 -7.29 13.74 -1.46
N GLY A 150 -7.37 12.41 -1.53
CA GLY A 150 -7.48 11.55 -0.34
C GLY A 150 -6.12 11.20 0.26
N PHE A 151 -6.11 10.11 1.03
CA PHE A 151 -4.93 9.55 1.69
C PHE A 151 -4.69 8.14 1.17
N ALA A 152 -3.47 7.85 0.69
CA ALA A 152 -3.15 6.51 0.20
C ALA A 152 -3.00 5.48 1.33
N GLU A 153 -2.64 5.93 2.54
CA GLU A 153 -2.35 5.05 3.67
C GLU A 153 -3.54 4.19 4.11
N PRO A 154 -4.72 4.76 4.44
CA PRO A 154 -5.87 3.95 4.87
C PRO A 154 -6.30 2.92 3.82
N LEU A 155 -6.19 3.28 2.52
CA LEU A 155 -6.52 2.38 1.42
C LEU A 155 -5.55 1.22 1.38
N ARG A 156 -4.25 1.51 1.43
CA ARG A 156 -3.20 0.48 1.34
C ARG A 156 -3.21 -0.44 2.55
N ASP A 157 -3.48 0.09 3.74
CA ASP A 157 -3.64 -0.69 4.95
C ASP A 157 -4.85 -1.63 4.85
N ALA A 158 -5.99 -1.14 4.39
CA ALA A 158 -7.16 -1.98 4.15
C ALA A 158 -6.88 -3.08 3.11
N MET A 159 -6.25 -2.73 2.00
CA MET A 159 -5.85 -3.68 0.96
C MET A 159 -4.88 -4.74 1.51
N SER A 160 -3.95 -4.36 2.39
CA SER A 160 -3.01 -5.29 3.01
C SER A 160 -3.71 -6.37 3.84
N GLN A 161 -4.86 -6.01 4.44
CA GLN A 161 -5.71 -6.87 5.26
C GLN A 161 -6.77 -7.63 4.43
N GLU A 162 -6.63 -7.70 3.10
CA GLU A 162 -7.61 -8.34 2.22
C GLU A 162 -9.00 -7.72 2.31
N LYS A 163 -9.08 -6.39 2.50
CA LYS A 163 -10.31 -5.63 2.33
C LYS A 163 -10.39 -5.11 0.89
N VAL A 164 -11.56 -5.23 0.27
CA VAL A 164 -11.84 -4.60 -1.03
C VAL A 164 -11.98 -3.10 -0.82
N VAL A 165 -11.30 -2.31 -1.65
CA VAL A 165 -11.43 -0.84 -1.59
C VAL A 165 -12.23 -0.34 -2.78
N ILE A 166 -13.25 0.47 -2.50
CA ILE A 166 -14.04 1.22 -3.47
C ILE A 166 -13.71 2.69 -3.28
N ALA A 167 -13.23 3.38 -4.30
CA ALA A 167 -12.86 4.78 -4.21
C ALA A 167 -13.32 5.57 -5.42
N MET A 168 -13.29 6.90 -5.33
CA MET A 168 -13.61 7.77 -6.45
C MET A 168 -12.44 7.85 -7.45
N GLN A 169 -12.75 7.81 -8.75
CA GLN A 169 -11.79 7.97 -9.84
C GLN A 169 -11.14 9.35 -9.86
N SER A 170 -11.74 10.37 -9.24
CA SER A 170 -11.15 11.70 -9.11
C SER A 170 -10.16 11.84 -7.94
N ASN A 171 -10.04 10.81 -7.09
CA ASN A 171 -9.10 10.79 -5.99
C ASN A 171 -7.73 10.29 -6.45
N GLU A 172 -6.77 11.21 -6.58
CA GLU A 172 -5.43 10.88 -7.10
C GLU A 172 -4.66 9.89 -6.22
N ALA A 173 -4.88 9.91 -4.90
CA ALA A 173 -4.27 8.94 -3.99
C ALA A 173 -4.81 7.51 -4.22
N ALA A 174 -6.12 7.40 -4.47
CA ALA A 174 -6.76 6.13 -4.81
C ALA A 174 -6.29 5.61 -6.17
N LYS A 175 -6.24 6.46 -7.21
CA LYS A 175 -5.76 6.09 -8.56
C LYS A 175 -4.32 5.57 -8.58
N ASP A 176 -3.48 6.00 -7.65
CA ASP A 176 -2.10 5.53 -7.56
C ASP A 176 -2.00 4.09 -7.03
N THR A 177 -3.02 3.64 -6.29
CA THR A 177 -3.03 2.34 -5.61
C THR A 177 -3.97 1.34 -6.28
N ILE A 178 -5.12 1.80 -6.75
CA ILE A 178 -6.22 0.95 -7.23
C ILE A 178 -6.22 0.93 -8.76
N LEU A 179 -6.36 -0.27 -9.31
CA LEU A 179 -6.69 -0.52 -10.70
C LEU A 179 -8.11 -1.09 -10.72
N HIS A 180 -9.03 -0.31 -11.29
CA HIS A 180 -10.45 -0.65 -11.36
C HIS A 180 -10.66 -2.07 -11.87
N ASP A 181 -11.54 -2.81 -11.20
CA ASP A 181 -11.94 -4.19 -11.50
C ASP A 181 -10.80 -5.23 -11.40
N THR A 182 -9.61 -4.80 -10.99
CA THR A 182 -8.45 -5.70 -10.80
C THR A 182 -8.18 -5.95 -9.32
N ASN A 183 -7.99 -4.90 -8.54
CA ASN A 183 -7.62 -4.98 -7.11
C ASN A 183 -8.49 -4.08 -6.21
N GLY A 184 -9.61 -3.60 -6.75
CA GLY A 184 -10.57 -2.69 -6.12
C GLY A 184 -11.41 -1.99 -7.19
N TYR A 185 -12.25 -1.04 -6.78
CA TYR A 185 -13.05 -0.23 -7.70
C TYR A 185 -12.68 1.24 -7.64
N LEU A 186 -12.48 1.83 -8.82
CA LEU A 186 -12.45 3.29 -9.00
C LEU A 186 -13.72 3.72 -9.74
N LEU A 187 -14.58 4.48 -9.09
CA LEU A 187 -15.90 4.85 -9.60
C LEU A 187 -15.92 6.31 -10.05
N ASN A 188 -16.60 6.59 -11.17
CA ASN A 188 -16.67 7.93 -11.71
C ASN A 188 -17.69 8.81 -10.97
N LYS A 189 -18.76 8.21 -10.42
CA LYS A 189 -19.85 8.93 -9.77
C LYS A 189 -20.12 8.36 -8.38
N PRO A 190 -20.40 9.21 -7.37
CA PRO A 190 -20.77 8.74 -6.04
C PRO A 190 -22.04 7.87 -6.05
N SER A 191 -22.95 8.09 -7.00
CA SER A 191 -24.15 7.28 -7.20
C SER A 191 -23.86 5.79 -7.43
N ASP A 192 -22.69 5.48 -7.98
CA ASP A 192 -22.33 4.12 -8.38
C ASP A 192 -21.80 3.30 -7.18
N ILE A 193 -21.45 3.97 -6.08
CA ILE A 193 -20.89 3.33 -4.88
C ILE A 193 -21.87 2.30 -4.33
N ARG A 194 -23.15 2.67 -4.18
CA ARG A 194 -24.18 1.76 -3.63
C ARG A 194 -24.26 0.46 -4.42
N ALA A 195 -24.37 0.56 -5.75
CA ALA A 195 -24.49 -0.62 -6.61
C ALA A 195 -23.24 -1.52 -6.53
N ALA A 196 -22.05 -0.92 -6.49
CA ALA A 196 -20.80 -1.68 -6.32
C ALA A 196 -20.75 -2.39 -4.96
N VAL A 197 -21.22 -1.75 -3.89
CA VAL A 197 -21.28 -2.36 -2.55
C VAL A 197 -22.31 -3.49 -2.50
N GLU A 198 -23.53 -3.28 -3.00
CA GLU A 198 -24.57 -4.32 -3.04
C GLU A 198 -24.09 -5.60 -3.75
N MET A 199 -23.40 -5.44 -4.89
CA MET A 199 -22.79 -6.55 -5.60
C MET A 199 -21.71 -7.24 -4.76
N LEU A 200 -20.79 -6.48 -4.15
CA LEU A 200 -19.70 -7.05 -3.36
C LEU A 200 -20.15 -7.66 -2.03
N VAL A 201 -21.25 -7.21 -1.44
CA VAL A 201 -21.84 -7.82 -0.24
C VAL A 201 -22.40 -9.21 -0.58
N THR A 202 -23.03 -9.34 -1.75
CA THR A 202 -23.72 -10.58 -2.17
C THR A 202 -22.80 -11.58 -2.87
N ASP A 203 -21.81 -11.12 -3.63
CA ASP A 203 -20.84 -11.98 -4.33
C ASP A 203 -19.56 -12.20 -3.50
N ASN A 204 -19.56 -13.27 -2.70
CA ASN A 204 -18.41 -13.64 -1.90
C ASN A 204 -17.18 -14.03 -2.75
N ASN A 205 -17.38 -14.60 -3.94
CA ASN A 205 -16.27 -15.02 -4.79
C ASN A 205 -15.56 -13.80 -5.36
N GLU A 206 -16.33 -12.83 -5.86
CA GLU A 206 -15.79 -11.58 -6.38
C GLU A 206 -15.14 -10.73 -5.28
N ARG A 207 -15.78 -10.65 -4.11
CA ARG A 207 -15.19 -9.98 -2.95
C ARG A 207 -13.85 -10.63 -2.56
N ALA A 208 -13.79 -11.96 -2.49
CA ALA A 208 -12.55 -12.67 -2.16
C ALA A 208 -11.46 -12.53 -3.22
N ARG A 209 -11.87 -12.51 -4.49
CA ARG A 209 -10.99 -12.27 -5.62
C ARG A 209 -10.31 -10.91 -5.52
N LEU A 210 -11.09 -9.84 -5.39
CA LEU A 210 -10.60 -8.46 -5.32
C LEU A 210 -9.76 -8.24 -4.07
N ALA A 211 -10.18 -8.79 -2.93
CA ALA A 211 -9.46 -8.72 -1.65
C ALA A 211 -8.05 -9.33 -1.73
N PHE A 212 -7.91 -10.49 -2.36
CA PHE A 212 -6.61 -11.13 -2.56
C PHE A 212 -5.71 -10.31 -3.48
N GLU A 213 -6.26 -9.78 -4.59
CA GLU A 213 -5.51 -8.94 -5.53
C GLU A 213 -5.09 -7.61 -4.91
N ALA A 214 -5.95 -7.05 -4.05
CA ALA A 214 -5.65 -5.87 -3.26
C ALA A 214 -4.39 -6.10 -2.42
N ARG A 215 -4.36 -7.14 -1.58
CA ARG A 215 -3.17 -7.47 -0.77
C ARG A 215 -1.94 -7.68 -1.62
N LYS A 216 -2.05 -8.46 -2.69
CA LYS A 216 -0.92 -8.72 -3.58
C LYS A 216 -0.34 -7.45 -4.19
N SER A 217 -1.19 -6.52 -4.61
CA SER A 217 -0.73 -5.27 -5.22
C SER A 217 0.08 -4.40 -4.26
N VAL A 218 -0.29 -4.39 -2.97
CA VAL A 218 0.36 -3.55 -1.95
C VAL A 218 1.56 -4.22 -1.25
N THR A 219 1.60 -5.55 -1.14
CA THR A 219 2.72 -6.31 -0.52
C THR A 219 4.07 -6.17 -1.24
N THR A 220 4.05 -5.72 -2.50
CA THR A 220 5.28 -5.44 -3.26
C THR A 220 5.98 -4.13 -2.80
N ALA A 221 5.27 -3.25 -2.11
CA ALA A 221 5.82 -2.03 -1.52
C ALA A 221 6.54 -2.37 -0.22
N ASN A 222 7.77 -1.90 -0.05
CA ASN A 222 8.58 -2.18 1.13
C ASN A 222 9.63 -1.08 1.34
N TRP A 223 10.09 -0.95 2.58
CA TRP A 223 11.05 0.07 2.99
C TRP A 223 12.39 -0.02 2.27
N GLN A 224 12.81 -1.18 1.77
CA GLN A 224 14.05 -1.30 1.01
C GLN A 224 13.96 -0.61 -0.35
N ARG A 225 12.77 -0.61 -0.99
CA ARG A 225 12.54 0.15 -2.23
C ARG A 225 12.55 1.65 -1.97
N VAL A 226 11.93 2.08 -0.86
CA VAL A 226 11.90 3.48 -0.43
C VAL A 226 13.31 3.97 -0.11
N VAL A 227 14.06 3.25 0.73
CA VAL A 227 15.45 3.56 1.07
C VAL A 227 16.32 3.61 -0.18
N ARG A 228 16.22 2.63 -1.09
CA ARG A 228 16.98 2.68 -2.35
C ARG A 228 16.66 3.94 -3.17
N ALA A 229 15.39 4.34 -3.25
CA ALA A 229 15.00 5.59 -3.89
C ALA A 229 15.60 6.80 -3.18
N LEU A 230 15.60 6.80 -1.85
CA LEU A 230 16.16 7.88 -1.03
C LEU A 230 17.68 7.95 -1.15
N LEU A 231 18.39 6.85 -1.34
CA LEU A 231 19.85 6.84 -1.50
C LEU A 231 20.31 7.32 -2.88
N LEU A 232 19.42 7.32 -3.89
CA LEU A 232 19.79 7.69 -5.25
C LEU A 232 20.00 9.20 -5.37
N ASN A 233 21.15 9.60 -5.90
CA ASN A 233 21.49 11.01 -6.08
C ASN A 233 20.86 11.64 -7.35
N THR A 234 20.50 10.84 -8.35
CA THR A 234 20.22 11.35 -9.72
C THR A 234 19.25 10.51 -10.56
N ARG A 235 18.42 9.61 -9.99
CA ARG A 235 17.47 8.87 -10.84
C ARG A 235 16.38 9.80 -11.38
N THR A 236 16.41 10.01 -12.69
CA THR A 236 15.32 10.57 -13.47
C THR A 236 14.36 9.46 -13.88
N GLY A 237 13.06 9.74 -13.82
CA GLY A 237 12.02 8.87 -14.36
C GLY A 237 11.25 8.05 -13.32
N THR A 238 9.99 7.81 -13.65
CA THR A 238 9.08 6.89 -12.96
C THR A 238 9.70 5.49 -13.03
N PRO A 239 10.09 4.85 -11.90
CA PRO A 239 10.24 3.41 -11.94
C PRO A 239 8.87 2.88 -12.36
N THR A 240 8.81 2.19 -13.49
CA THR A 240 7.68 1.34 -13.82
C THR A 240 7.52 0.42 -12.60
N LEU A 241 6.51 0.71 -11.76
CA LEU A 241 5.95 -0.33 -10.91
C LEU A 241 5.76 -1.50 -11.86
N GLU A 242 6.37 -2.65 -11.57
CA GLU A 242 6.22 -3.83 -12.41
C GLU A 242 4.73 -4.09 -12.59
N GLN A 243 4.16 -3.56 -13.66
CA GLN A 243 2.86 -3.94 -14.14
C GLN A 243 3.10 -5.35 -14.67
N PHE A 244 2.67 -6.33 -13.90
CA PHE A 244 2.62 -7.71 -14.38
C PHE A 244 1.82 -7.67 -15.70
N SER A 245 2.54 -7.77 -16.83
CA SER A 245 2.05 -7.62 -18.20
C SER A 245 0.57 -8.02 -18.37
N ASN A 246 -0.28 -7.07 -18.75
CA ASN A 246 -1.74 -7.19 -18.64
C ASN A 246 -2.36 -8.41 -19.35
N LEU A 247 -1.86 -8.87 -20.51
CA LEU A 247 -2.57 -9.88 -21.30
C LEU A 247 -2.33 -11.35 -20.85
N PRO A 248 -1.08 -11.83 -20.68
CA PRO A 248 -0.84 -13.20 -20.21
C PRO A 248 -1.04 -13.33 -18.70
N ALA A 249 -0.91 -12.22 -17.94
CA ALA A 249 -1.27 -12.20 -16.53
C ALA A 249 -2.79 -12.38 -16.40
N HIS A 250 -3.62 -11.56 -17.08
CA HIS A 250 -5.08 -11.65 -16.98
C HIS A 250 -5.63 -13.04 -17.35
N LYS A 251 -5.11 -13.72 -18.37
CA LYS A 251 -5.55 -15.10 -18.72
C LYS A 251 -5.19 -16.13 -17.64
N ARG A 252 -3.97 -16.05 -17.09
CA ARG A 252 -3.55 -16.91 -15.98
C ARG A 252 -4.29 -16.57 -14.69
N TRP A 253 -4.63 -15.30 -14.51
CA TRP A 253 -5.38 -14.80 -13.39
C TRP A 253 -6.82 -15.22 -13.46
N SER A 254 -7.57 -14.99 -14.55
CA SER A 254 -8.95 -15.48 -14.72
C SER A 254 -9.10 -16.97 -14.36
N LYS A 255 -8.14 -17.82 -14.75
CA LYS A 255 -8.09 -19.23 -14.31
C LYS A 255 -7.81 -19.42 -12.81
N ARG A 256 -7.04 -18.54 -12.17
CA ARG A 256 -6.73 -18.51 -10.73
C ARG A 256 -7.80 -17.79 -9.88
N LEU A 257 -8.58 -16.87 -10.44
CA LEU A 257 -9.61 -16.10 -9.73
C LEU A 257 -10.71 -17.04 -9.21
N GLY A 258 -11.05 -18.07 -9.96
CA GLY A 258 -11.92 -19.18 -9.49
C GLY A 258 -11.30 -20.02 -8.37
N HIS A 259 -10.03 -19.81 -8.03
CA HIS A 259 -9.31 -20.49 -6.96
C HIS A 259 -8.78 -19.51 -5.89
N ALA A 260 -9.13 -18.21 -5.92
CA ALA A 260 -8.62 -17.20 -4.98
C ALA A 260 -8.89 -17.59 -3.52
N HIS A 261 -10.04 -18.21 -3.25
CA HIS A 261 -10.38 -18.76 -1.93
C HIS A 261 -9.42 -19.89 -1.49
N LEU A 262 -8.95 -20.75 -2.42
CA LEU A 262 -7.96 -21.79 -2.13
C LEU A 262 -6.58 -21.18 -1.83
N TRP A 263 -6.20 -20.11 -2.52
CA TRP A 263 -4.93 -19.42 -2.25
C TRP A 263 -4.88 -18.79 -0.87
N ARG A 264 -6.04 -18.43 -0.32
CA ARG A 264 -6.15 -17.82 0.99
C ARG A 264 -5.98 -18.82 2.14
N SER A 265 -6.43 -20.06 1.94
CA SER A 265 -6.17 -21.18 2.86
C SER A 265 -4.81 -21.85 2.60
N ALA A 266 -4.01 -21.34 1.68
CA ALA A 266 -2.75 -21.93 1.31
C ALA A 266 -1.65 -21.61 2.33
N GLU A 267 -0.75 -22.57 2.53
CA GLU A 267 0.45 -22.38 3.35
C GLU A 267 1.69 -22.40 2.47
N TYR A 268 2.57 -21.43 2.65
CA TYR A 268 3.89 -21.43 2.02
C TYR A 268 4.87 -22.25 2.87
N ASP A 269 5.46 -23.28 2.26
CA ASP A 269 6.59 -24.04 2.81
C ASP A 269 7.76 -24.05 1.83
N ASN A 270 8.78 -23.27 2.19
CA ASN A 270 10.14 -23.27 1.66
C ASN A 270 10.32 -23.58 0.16
N GLY A 271 9.55 -22.89 -0.69
CA GLY A 271 9.61 -23.03 -2.16
C GLY A 271 8.42 -23.76 -2.78
N SER A 272 7.45 -24.16 -1.97
CA SER A 272 6.18 -24.75 -2.40
C SER A 272 5.00 -24.05 -1.74
N ILE A 273 3.84 -24.10 -2.39
CA ILE A 273 2.56 -23.67 -1.82
C ILE A 273 1.66 -24.89 -1.74
N THR A 274 1.15 -25.19 -0.55
CA THR A 274 0.20 -26.27 -0.33
C THR A 274 -1.21 -25.71 -0.33
N LEU A 275 -2.07 -26.25 -1.18
CA LEU A 275 -3.48 -25.93 -1.38
C LEU A 275 -4.28 -27.19 -1.10
N GLU A 276 -4.78 -27.41 0.11
CA GLU A 276 -5.57 -28.60 0.49
C GLU A 276 -4.99 -29.95 -0.03
N ASP A 277 -5.42 -30.42 -1.21
CA ASP A 277 -5.01 -31.67 -1.87
C ASP A 277 -3.81 -31.54 -2.84
N ARG A 278 -3.32 -30.31 -3.10
CA ARG A 278 -2.34 -30.00 -4.14
C ARG A 278 -1.13 -29.27 -3.58
N THR A 279 0.06 -29.68 -4.01
CA THR A 279 1.29 -28.94 -3.74
C THR A 279 1.81 -28.35 -5.04
N LEU A 280 1.91 -27.02 -5.08
CA LEU A 280 2.48 -26.28 -6.21
C LEU A 280 3.94 -25.97 -5.92
N ASN A 281 4.83 -26.47 -6.78
CA ASN A 281 6.25 -26.14 -6.72
C ASN A 281 6.52 -24.76 -7.35
N LEU A 282 7.23 -23.89 -6.64
CA LEU A 282 7.55 -22.53 -7.07
C LEU A 282 8.97 -22.39 -7.62
N HIS A 283 9.76 -23.47 -7.73
CA HIS A 283 11.13 -23.41 -8.23
C HIS A 283 11.22 -22.84 -9.66
N ASP A 284 10.20 -23.04 -10.49
CA ASP A 284 10.13 -22.53 -11.87
C ASP A 284 9.59 -21.09 -11.96
N LEU A 285 9.23 -20.47 -10.83
CA LEU A 285 8.84 -19.07 -10.80
C LEU A 285 10.05 -18.17 -10.65
N GLY A 286 10.14 -17.15 -11.49
CA GLY A 286 11.17 -16.12 -11.36
C GLY A 286 11.21 -15.48 -9.95
N PRO A 287 12.38 -15.02 -9.46
CA PRO A 287 12.60 -14.62 -8.06
C PRO A 287 11.60 -13.58 -7.52
N LEU A 288 11.20 -12.62 -8.37
CA LEU A 288 10.25 -11.58 -8.01
C LEU A 288 8.84 -12.13 -7.80
N ARG A 289 8.41 -13.09 -8.63
CA ARG A 289 7.09 -13.74 -8.48
C ARG A 289 7.04 -14.60 -7.22
N LYS A 290 8.12 -15.34 -6.94
CA LYS A 290 8.26 -16.13 -5.71
C LYS A 290 8.19 -15.23 -4.47
N THR A 291 8.99 -14.15 -4.43
CA THR A 291 9.02 -13.20 -3.30
C THR A 291 7.66 -12.53 -3.06
N ASN A 292 6.94 -12.19 -4.12
CA ASN A 292 5.62 -11.57 -3.98
C ASN A 292 4.56 -12.55 -3.47
N LEU A 293 4.61 -13.82 -3.90
CA LEU A 293 3.73 -14.86 -3.37
C LEU A 293 4.04 -15.16 -1.89
N GLU A 294 5.32 -15.24 -1.52
CA GLU A 294 5.77 -15.41 -0.12
C GLU A 294 5.27 -14.32 0.83
N ARG A 295 5.06 -13.10 0.32
CA ARG A 295 4.52 -11.97 1.10
C ARG A 295 3.00 -11.93 1.12
N SER A 296 2.35 -12.55 0.14
CA SER A 296 0.90 -12.55 0.00
C SER A 296 0.25 -13.76 0.66
N VAL A 297 0.98 -14.86 0.78
CA VAL A 297 0.52 -16.13 1.37
C VAL A 297 1.20 -16.33 2.73
N PRO A 298 0.49 -16.77 3.78
CA PRO A 298 1.08 -17.06 5.08
C PRO A 298 2.22 -18.08 4.98
N LYS A 299 3.30 -17.87 5.74
CA LYS A 299 4.29 -18.92 5.96
C LYS A 299 3.77 -19.88 7.01
N ARG A 300 4.07 -21.17 6.83
CA ARG A 300 3.84 -22.17 7.87
C ARG A 300 4.77 -21.87 9.04
N ASP A 301 4.21 -21.51 10.19
CA ASP A 301 4.97 -21.43 11.44
C ASP A 301 5.46 -22.84 11.78
N ARG A 302 6.77 -22.97 12.07
CA ARG A 302 7.39 -24.23 12.50
C ARG A 302 7.35 -24.36 14.01
#